data_AF-A0AA40V854-F1
#
_entry.id   AF-A0AA40V854-F1
#
_cell.length_a   1.000
_cell.length_b   1.000
_cell.length_c   1.000
_cell.angle_alpha   90.00
_cell.angle_beta   90.00
_cell.angle_gamma   90.00
#
_symmetry.space_group_name_H-M   'P 1'
#
loop_
_entity.id
_entity.type
_entity.pdbx_description
1 polymer ?
#
loop_
_entity_poly.entity_id
_entity_poly.type
_entity_poly.pdbx_seq_one_letter_code
_entity_poly.pdbx_strand_id
1 'polypeptide(L)'
;MTMPRLSEPSRRALLGLAAAAVGAGLAASLAKLFPWQRAGRDGDRPVADKPYDARENDANLSVTGLTEDELRERGITRMTLGRLPLPSGAVIAADPLVQPERPAFTRTVPPGDYPVTLYRAQDRVALAELRIADGTPEHWDLALVPGQDIATLKAGEIFGYPVDAGLGCFMDPVARDAMQRRDAQEQKRNARYSNYYDDVLADELKDSDLNWVMHRPLPEEPAQVAVFASGWGDGVYASYWGLDAGGRMLRLVTDFGVIENGEGRDPRKVAVTAALAALSPAQRRDSARGYEALRCDDHAAFAALLDAGRIAPETPIEETQGTFTFEAIRLDKPAALERLVRHGAPLLMPPYLQIGDERKTYPAYARDLTASRSPQLLAVIEAWERAGSIDTPSRGQTLP
;
A
#
# COMPACT_ATOMS: atom_id res chain seq x y z
N MET A 1 44.19 11.40 40.23
CA MET A 1 43.45 12.22 39.24
C MET A 1 42.82 11.25 38.25
N THR A 2 41.57 10.91 38.51
CA THR A 2 40.80 9.91 37.76
C THR A 2 39.34 10.30 37.97
N MET A 3 38.66 10.70 36.89
CA MET A 3 37.25 11.10 36.92
C MET A 3 36.34 9.88 37.06
N PRO A 4 35.23 9.98 37.83
CA PRO A 4 34.18 8.97 37.84
C PRO A 4 33.18 9.19 36.69
N ARG A 5 32.72 8.08 36.09
CA ARG A 5 31.61 8.03 35.13
C ARG A 5 30.29 8.28 35.86
N LEU A 6 29.51 9.26 35.40
CA LEU A 6 28.12 9.48 35.82
C LEU A 6 27.19 8.58 34.99
N SER A 7 26.29 7.89 35.69
CA SER A 7 25.14 7.17 35.15
C SER A 7 23.99 8.14 34.90
N GLU A 8 23.27 7.99 33.79
CA GLU A 8 22.18 8.89 33.40
C GLU A 8 20.83 8.13 33.39
N PRO A 9 19.99 8.27 34.44
CA PRO A 9 18.58 7.91 34.38
C PRO A 9 17.74 9.15 34.02
N SER A 10 17.76 9.57 32.76
CA SER A 10 17.06 10.81 32.34
C SER A 10 16.40 10.76 30.95
N ARG A 11 16.14 9.57 30.37
CA ARG A 11 15.38 9.46 29.10
C ARG A 11 13.96 8.92 29.23
N ARG A 12 13.60 8.24 30.33
CA ARG A 12 12.25 7.67 30.53
C ARG A 12 11.21 8.64 31.11
N ALA A 13 11.64 9.77 31.70
CA ALA A 13 10.70 10.76 32.24
C ALA A 13 10.18 11.77 31.21
N LEU A 14 10.85 11.90 30.04
CA LEU A 14 10.47 12.86 28.99
C LEU A 14 9.53 12.28 27.91
N LEU A 15 9.43 10.95 27.80
CA LEU A 15 8.49 10.27 26.91
C LEU A 15 7.10 10.06 27.54
N GLY A 16 6.98 10.12 28.88
CA GLY A 16 5.73 9.88 29.61
C GLY A 16 4.81 11.10 29.78
N LEU A 17 5.20 12.30 29.33
CA LEU A 17 4.44 13.54 29.55
C LEU A 17 4.03 14.27 28.26
N ALA A 18 4.28 13.70 27.09
CA ALA A 18 3.79 14.22 25.80
C ALA A 18 2.48 13.55 25.32
N ALA A 19 1.95 12.58 26.05
CA ALA A 19 0.78 11.79 25.64
C ALA A 19 -0.59 12.38 26.05
N ALA A 20 -0.64 13.58 26.65
CA ALA A 20 -1.89 14.12 27.22
C ALA A 20 -2.41 15.43 26.60
N ALA A 21 -1.72 16.07 25.65
CA ALA A 21 -2.27 17.22 24.93
C ALA A 21 -1.44 17.55 23.70
N VAL A 22 -1.82 17.03 22.51
CA VAL A 22 -1.28 17.57 21.26
C VAL A 22 -2.42 17.66 20.25
N GLY A 23 -2.88 18.89 20.02
CA GLY A 23 -3.88 19.24 19.03
C GLY A 23 -3.41 19.03 17.59
N ALA A 24 -4.32 19.36 16.68
CA ALA A 24 -4.32 19.17 15.22
C ALA A 24 -3.03 19.50 14.41
N GLY A 25 -1.94 19.94 15.04
CA GLY A 25 -0.66 20.25 14.40
C GLY A 25 0.27 19.06 14.12
N LEU A 26 0.11 17.90 14.78
CA LEU A 26 1.00 16.75 14.55
C LEU A 26 0.60 15.91 13.32
N ALA A 27 -0.67 15.93 12.93
CA ALA A 27 -1.16 15.23 11.73
C ALA A 27 -0.47 15.73 10.44
N ALA A 28 -0.23 17.03 10.34
CA ALA A 28 0.47 17.64 9.21
C ALA A 28 1.98 17.32 9.15
N SER A 29 2.59 16.92 10.28
CA SER A 29 4.01 16.53 10.32
C SER A 29 4.24 15.04 10.05
N LEU A 30 3.24 14.19 10.31
CA LEU A 30 3.28 12.77 9.94
C LEU A 30 3.02 12.54 8.44
N ALA A 31 2.28 13.43 7.77
CA ALA A 31 2.11 13.40 6.31
C ALA A 31 3.43 13.53 5.53
N LYS A 32 4.51 14.02 6.14
CA LYS A 32 5.85 14.10 5.52
C LYS A 32 6.68 12.82 5.67
N LEU A 33 6.27 11.90 6.55
CA LEU A 33 6.99 10.65 6.83
C LEU A 33 6.41 9.44 6.07
N PHE A 34 5.21 9.56 5.51
CA PHE A 34 4.51 8.45 4.87
C PHE A 34 3.92 8.89 3.50
N PRO A 35 4.74 8.88 2.43
CA PRO A 35 4.34 9.40 1.11
C PRO A 35 3.25 8.59 0.39
N TRP A 36 2.75 7.50 0.98
CA TRP A 36 1.77 6.59 0.34
C TRP A 36 0.33 6.83 0.80
N GLN A 37 0.11 7.85 1.64
CA GLN A 37 -1.23 8.32 1.99
C GLN A 37 -1.63 9.53 1.12
N ARG A 38 -2.23 9.22 -0.04
CA ARG A 38 -3.04 10.08 -0.93
C ARG A 38 -2.44 11.46 -1.31
N ALA A 39 -1.77 11.54 -2.47
CA ALA A 39 -1.99 12.61 -3.47
C ALA A 39 -1.09 12.44 -4.71
N GLY A 40 -1.64 11.79 -5.74
CA GLY A 40 -1.15 11.86 -7.13
C GLY A 40 -2.29 12.11 -8.12
N ARG A 41 -3.38 12.78 -7.72
CA ARG A 41 -4.42 13.25 -8.64
C ARG A 41 -3.95 14.54 -9.30
N ASP A 42 -3.71 14.45 -10.61
CA ASP A 42 -3.43 15.51 -11.57
C ASP A 42 -2.39 16.56 -11.16
N GLY A 43 -1.27 16.56 -11.89
CA GLY A 43 -0.19 17.53 -11.73
C GLY A 43 -0.68 18.95 -11.45
N ASP A 44 -0.17 19.52 -10.36
CA ASP A 44 -0.21 20.95 -10.04
C ASP A 44 -1.58 21.64 -9.98
N ARG A 45 -2.69 20.92 -9.77
CA ARG A 45 -3.94 21.56 -9.36
C ARG A 45 -4.16 21.39 -7.85
N PRO A 46 -4.39 22.48 -7.09
CA PRO A 46 -4.79 22.34 -5.70
C PRO A 46 -6.02 21.44 -5.67
N VAL A 47 -5.92 20.31 -4.98
CA VAL A 47 -7.06 19.45 -4.67
C VAL A 47 -8.03 20.36 -3.93
N ALA A 48 -9.13 20.74 -4.58
CA ALA A 48 -10.16 21.56 -3.95
C ALA A 48 -10.55 20.90 -2.62
N ASP A 49 -10.87 21.71 -1.61
CA ASP A 49 -11.36 21.31 -0.27
C ASP A 49 -12.65 20.47 -0.38
N LYS A 50 -12.58 19.26 -0.94
CA LYS A 50 -13.68 18.32 -0.97
C LYS A 50 -13.77 17.69 0.41
N PRO A 51 -14.94 17.75 1.07
CA PRO A 51 -15.16 17.02 2.31
C PRO A 51 -14.94 15.52 2.07
N TYR A 52 -14.58 14.80 3.14
CA TYR A 52 -14.49 13.36 3.11
C TYR A 52 -15.78 12.74 2.53
N ASP A 53 -15.62 11.88 1.52
CA ASP A 53 -16.71 11.11 0.92
C ASP A 53 -16.50 9.63 1.24
N ALA A 54 -17.37 9.08 2.09
CA ALA A 54 -17.33 7.67 2.48
C ALA A 54 -17.41 6.73 1.27
N ARG A 55 -18.02 7.19 0.17
CA ARG A 55 -18.22 6.41 -1.06
C ARG A 55 -16.94 6.20 -1.85
N GLU A 56 -15.87 6.96 -1.59
CA GLU A 56 -14.59 6.77 -2.29
C GLU A 56 -14.05 5.34 -2.14
N ASN A 57 -14.36 4.66 -1.03
CA ASN A 57 -13.89 3.30 -0.78
C ASN A 57 -14.97 2.23 -0.97
N ASP A 58 -16.21 2.60 -1.33
CA ASP A 58 -17.33 1.64 -1.48
C ASP A 58 -17.00 0.48 -2.41
N ALA A 59 -16.32 0.76 -3.52
CA ALA A 59 -15.93 -0.26 -4.50
C ALA A 59 -14.96 -1.29 -3.91
N ASN A 60 -14.00 -0.86 -3.09
CA ASN A 60 -13.08 -1.76 -2.39
C ASN A 60 -13.83 -2.57 -1.33
N LEU A 61 -14.64 -1.91 -0.51
CA LEU A 61 -15.34 -2.55 0.60
C LEU A 61 -16.39 -3.57 0.12
N SER A 62 -17.02 -3.31 -1.04
CA SER A 62 -18.02 -4.19 -1.66
C SER A 62 -17.44 -5.52 -2.13
N VAL A 63 -16.12 -5.64 -2.31
CA VAL A 63 -15.43 -6.91 -2.60
C VAL A 63 -15.79 -7.99 -1.57
N THR A 64 -16.03 -7.60 -0.32
CA THR A 64 -16.38 -8.54 0.75
C THR A 64 -17.68 -9.32 0.50
N GLY A 65 -18.56 -8.80 -0.36
CA GLY A 65 -19.82 -9.43 -0.77
C GLY A 65 -19.72 -10.34 -2.00
N LEU A 66 -18.58 -10.40 -2.68
CA LEU A 66 -18.42 -11.14 -3.94
C LEU A 66 -18.30 -12.65 -3.74
N THR A 67 -18.67 -13.40 -4.78
CA THR A 67 -18.44 -14.85 -4.88
C THR A 67 -16.95 -15.15 -5.11
N GLU A 68 -16.53 -16.40 -4.87
CA GLU A 68 -15.13 -16.81 -5.11
C GLU A 68 -14.68 -16.62 -6.56
N ASP A 69 -15.56 -16.81 -7.53
CA ASP A 69 -15.21 -16.64 -8.94
C ASP A 69 -15.07 -15.15 -9.32
N GLU A 70 -15.98 -14.29 -8.85
CA GLU A 70 -15.84 -12.84 -9.02
C GLU A 70 -14.57 -12.27 -8.34
N LEU A 71 -14.21 -12.81 -7.16
CA LEU A 71 -12.95 -12.46 -6.49
C LEU A 71 -11.75 -12.87 -7.33
N ARG A 72 -11.75 -14.11 -7.85
CA ARG A 72 -10.67 -14.64 -8.69
C ARG A 72 -10.47 -13.82 -9.96
N GLU A 73 -11.55 -13.41 -10.61
CA GLU A 73 -11.51 -12.54 -11.80
C GLU A 73 -10.85 -11.18 -11.52
N ARG A 74 -10.96 -10.69 -10.29
CA ARG A 74 -10.33 -9.46 -9.78
C ARG A 74 -8.96 -9.70 -9.17
N GLY A 75 -8.41 -10.90 -9.26
CA GLY A 75 -7.11 -11.26 -8.67
C GLY A 75 -7.10 -11.20 -7.13
N ILE A 76 -8.25 -11.46 -6.50
CA ILE A 76 -8.42 -11.45 -5.04
C ILE A 76 -8.70 -12.88 -4.58
N THR A 77 -8.09 -13.28 -3.46
CA THR A 77 -8.34 -14.57 -2.81
C THR A 77 -8.92 -14.34 -1.41
N ARG A 78 -10.05 -14.99 -1.09
CA ARG A 78 -10.62 -14.97 0.26
C ARG A 78 -9.94 -16.03 1.15
N MET A 79 -9.62 -15.65 2.38
CA MET A 79 -8.99 -16.52 3.36
C MET A 79 -9.68 -16.38 4.72
N THR A 80 -10.25 -17.47 5.23
CA THR A 80 -10.84 -17.47 6.58
C THR A 80 -9.72 -17.58 7.62
N LEU A 81 -9.65 -16.60 8.52
CA LEU A 81 -8.66 -16.54 9.59
C LEU A 81 -9.08 -17.40 10.79
N GLY A 82 -10.35 -17.31 11.17
CA GLY A 82 -10.90 -17.97 12.34
C GLY A 82 -12.14 -17.24 12.85
N ARG A 83 -12.48 -17.44 14.12
CA ARG A 83 -13.60 -16.76 14.77
C ARG A 83 -13.10 -15.98 15.99
N LEU A 84 -13.50 -14.72 16.09
CA LEU A 84 -13.08 -13.78 17.12
C LEU A 84 -14.18 -13.66 18.20
N PRO A 85 -13.89 -14.07 19.45
CA PRO A 85 -14.79 -13.84 20.57
C PRO A 85 -14.82 -12.37 20.97
N LEU A 86 -16.03 -11.80 21.01
CA LEU A 86 -16.33 -10.43 21.44
C LEU A 86 -17.33 -10.46 22.61
N PRO A 87 -16.91 -10.87 23.82
CA PRO A 87 -17.80 -11.00 24.98
C PRO A 87 -18.43 -9.68 25.43
N SER A 88 -17.79 -8.53 25.17
CA SER A 88 -18.37 -7.22 25.47
C SER A 88 -19.19 -6.65 24.31
N GLY A 89 -19.02 -7.20 23.10
CA GLY A 89 -19.54 -6.63 21.87
C GLY A 89 -18.78 -5.38 21.37
N ALA A 90 -17.80 -4.89 22.12
CA ALA A 90 -16.94 -3.80 21.68
C ALA A 90 -15.81 -4.33 20.78
N VAL A 91 -15.48 -3.58 19.73
CA VAL A 91 -14.41 -3.95 18.78
C VAL A 91 -13.33 -2.89 18.78
N ILE A 92 -12.08 -3.32 18.92
CA ILE A 92 -10.88 -2.50 18.73
C ILE A 92 -10.23 -2.95 17.42
N ALA A 93 -9.86 -1.98 16.59
CA ALA A 93 -8.88 -2.18 15.52
C ALA A 93 -7.66 -1.30 15.78
N ALA A 94 -6.47 -1.91 15.75
CA ALA A 94 -5.20 -1.26 16.05
C ALA A 94 -4.05 -2.05 15.42
N ASP A 95 -2.85 -1.49 15.48
CA ASP A 95 -1.64 -2.30 15.55
C ASP A 95 -1.51 -2.81 17.00
N PRO A 96 -1.53 -4.13 17.24
CA PRO A 96 -1.54 -4.70 18.58
C PRO A 96 -0.26 -4.44 19.39
N LEU A 97 0.81 -3.94 18.76
CA LEU A 97 2.11 -3.70 19.38
C LEU A 97 2.46 -2.22 19.54
N VAL A 98 1.77 -1.34 18.82
CA VAL A 98 2.08 0.11 18.78
C VAL A 98 1.08 0.91 19.61
N GLN A 99 -0.22 0.60 19.50
CA GLN A 99 -1.28 1.25 20.29
C GLN A 99 -2.28 0.23 20.86
N PRO A 100 -1.82 -0.76 21.67
CA PRO A 100 -2.71 -1.76 22.26
C PRO A 100 -3.80 -1.12 23.15
N GLU A 101 -3.55 0.05 23.73
CA GLU A 101 -4.49 0.79 24.59
C GLU A 101 -5.59 1.54 23.83
N ARG A 102 -5.59 1.50 22.49
CA ARG A 102 -6.55 2.23 21.66
C ARG A 102 -8.00 1.94 22.10
N PRO A 103 -8.86 2.98 22.20
CA PRO A 103 -10.26 2.77 22.53
C PRO A 103 -10.97 1.90 21.50
N ALA A 104 -12.00 1.18 21.95
CA ALA A 104 -12.93 0.52 21.05
C ALA A 104 -13.69 1.55 20.20
N PHE A 105 -14.22 1.08 19.07
CA PHE A 105 -15.14 1.87 18.26
C PHE A 105 -16.39 2.27 19.06
N THR A 106 -16.98 3.40 18.67
CA THR A 106 -18.19 3.97 19.30
C THR A 106 -19.44 3.11 19.13
N ARG A 107 -19.47 2.23 18.11
CA ARG A 107 -20.53 1.26 17.89
C ARG A 107 -20.13 -0.10 18.45
N THR A 108 -21.08 -0.77 19.08
CA THR A 108 -20.94 -2.13 19.63
C THR A 108 -21.81 -3.10 18.86
N VAL A 109 -21.34 -4.34 18.69
CA VAL A 109 -22.11 -5.46 18.13
C VAL A 109 -22.71 -6.30 19.26
N PRO A 110 -23.68 -7.19 19.00
CA PRO A 110 -24.11 -8.15 20.02
C PRO A 110 -22.91 -8.97 20.53
N PRO A 111 -22.82 -9.29 21.83
CA PRO A 111 -21.81 -10.23 22.30
C PRO A 111 -21.89 -11.56 21.56
N GLY A 112 -20.74 -12.10 21.14
CA GLY A 112 -20.72 -13.31 20.33
C GLY A 112 -19.34 -13.68 19.85
N ASP A 113 -19.29 -14.65 18.94
CA ASP A 113 -18.07 -15.11 18.29
C ASP A 113 -18.25 -14.97 16.78
N TYR A 114 -17.37 -14.25 16.11
CA TYR A 114 -17.60 -13.74 14.75
C TYR A 114 -16.49 -14.14 13.78
N PRO A 115 -16.81 -14.62 12.57
CA PRO A 115 -15.78 -14.99 11.61
C PRO A 115 -14.96 -13.78 11.15
N VAL A 116 -13.64 -13.98 11.13
CA VAL A 116 -12.67 -13.05 10.56
C VAL A 116 -12.18 -13.62 9.23
N THR A 117 -12.19 -12.78 8.21
CA THR A 117 -11.82 -13.13 6.85
C THR A 117 -10.85 -12.10 6.30
N LEU A 118 -9.76 -12.56 5.70
CA LEU A 118 -8.81 -11.73 4.99
C LEU A 118 -9.04 -11.84 3.48
N TYR A 119 -8.85 -10.74 2.77
CA TYR A 119 -8.87 -10.70 1.31
C TYR A 119 -7.45 -10.40 0.84
N ARG A 120 -6.83 -11.36 0.15
CA ARG A 120 -5.47 -11.25 -0.36
C ARG A 120 -5.48 -10.72 -1.79
N ALA A 121 -4.66 -9.72 -2.06
CA ALA A 121 -4.36 -9.22 -3.41
C ALA A 121 -2.88 -8.82 -3.48
N GLN A 122 -2.23 -8.98 -4.64
CA GLN A 122 -0.81 -8.63 -4.83
C GLN A 122 0.13 -9.20 -3.74
N ASP A 123 -0.13 -10.42 -3.28
CA ASP A 123 0.60 -11.09 -2.19
C ASP A 123 0.57 -10.35 -0.85
N ARG A 124 -0.51 -9.61 -0.58
CA ARG A 124 -0.73 -8.81 0.64
C ARG A 124 -2.14 -8.98 1.15
N VAL A 125 -2.34 -8.74 2.44
CA VAL A 125 -3.68 -8.56 3.01
C VAL A 125 -4.21 -7.21 2.54
N ALA A 126 -5.21 -7.23 1.67
CA ALA A 126 -5.85 -6.03 1.14
C ALA A 126 -6.98 -5.53 2.05
N LEU A 127 -7.81 -6.45 2.53
CA LEU A 127 -8.90 -6.15 3.46
C LEU A 127 -8.88 -7.16 4.60
N ALA A 128 -9.25 -6.71 5.80
CA ALA A 128 -9.63 -7.58 6.91
C ALA A 128 -11.10 -7.33 7.26
N GLU A 129 -11.92 -8.37 7.20
CA GLU A 129 -13.36 -8.35 7.48
C GLU A 129 -13.64 -9.10 8.79
N LEU A 130 -14.43 -8.48 9.66
CA LEU A 130 -15.13 -9.12 10.77
C LEU A 130 -16.63 -9.12 10.41
N ARG A 131 -17.20 -10.30 10.14
CA ARG A 131 -18.61 -10.42 9.72
C ARG A 131 -19.52 -10.61 10.92
N ILE A 132 -20.46 -9.68 11.08
CA ILE A 132 -21.37 -9.58 12.23
C ILE A 132 -22.70 -10.29 11.94
N ALA A 133 -23.22 -10.13 10.73
CA ALA A 133 -24.46 -10.74 10.29
C ALA A 133 -24.44 -11.00 8.78
N ASP A 134 -25.33 -11.88 8.32
CA ASP A 134 -25.52 -12.14 6.90
C ASP A 134 -26.26 -10.98 6.22
N GLY A 135 -25.93 -10.74 4.94
CA GLY A 135 -26.53 -9.71 4.11
C GLY A 135 -25.49 -8.91 3.33
N THR A 136 -25.97 -8.03 2.45
CA THR A 136 -25.13 -7.13 1.64
C THR A 136 -25.24 -5.71 2.20
N PRO A 137 -24.12 -5.04 2.53
CA PRO A 137 -24.14 -3.64 2.92
C PRO A 137 -24.75 -2.76 1.83
N GLU A 138 -25.65 -1.86 2.22
CA GLU A 138 -26.22 -0.84 1.36
C GLU A 138 -25.41 0.46 1.41
N HIS A 139 -24.78 0.75 2.55
CA HIS A 139 -23.85 1.87 2.70
C HIS A 139 -22.76 1.54 3.74
N TRP A 140 -21.73 2.37 3.72
CA TRP A 140 -20.56 2.25 4.58
C TRP A 140 -20.34 3.52 5.40
N ASP A 141 -20.14 3.33 6.70
CA ASP A 141 -19.77 4.41 7.62
C ASP A 141 -18.35 4.21 8.12
N LEU A 142 -17.56 5.28 8.20
CA LEU A 142 -16.25 5.25 8.84
C LEU A 142 -16.41 4.84 10.33
N ALA A 143 -15.64 3.86 10.78
CA ALA A 143 -15.66 3.38 12.16
C ALA A 143 -14.85 4.33 13.05
N LEU A 144 -15.55 5.03 13.95
CA LEU A 144 -14.97 6.07 14.80
C LEU A 144 -14.70 5.57 16.22
N VAL A 145 -13.64 6.06 16.85
CA VAL A 145 -13.41 5.96 18.30
C VAL A 145 -13.94 7.23 19.01
N PRO A 146 -14.17 7.19 20.35
CA PRO A 146 -14.65 8.36 21.08
C PRO A 146 -13.82 9.62 20.82
N GLY A 147 -14.51 10.74 20.58
CA GLY A 147 -13.90 12.05 20.32
C GLY A 147 -13.56 12.34 18.86
N GLN A 148 -13.74 11.38 17.94
CA GLN A 148 -13.61 11.63 16.51
C GLN A 148 -14.93 12.13 15.90
N ASP A 149 -14.83 13.14 15.05
CA ASP A 149 -15.94 13.73 14.30
C ASP A 149 -15.54 13.91 12.84
N ILE A 150 -16.23 13.21 11.93
CA ILE A 150 -15.95 13.22 10.47
C ILE A 150 -16.02 14.64 9.91
N ALA A 151 -16.86 15.52 10.47
CA ALA A 151 -16.98 16.91 10.02
C ALA A 151 -15.69 17.72 10.23
N THR A 152 -14.75 17.24 11.04
CA THR A 152 -13.46 17.89 11.30
C THR A 152 -12.36 17.48 10.31
N LEU A 153 -12.59 16.45 9.49
CA LEU A 153 -11.62 16.01 8.48
C LEU A 153 -11.49 17.04 7.36
N LYS A 154 -10.26 17.36 6.99
CA LYS A 154 -9.95 18.12 5.77
C LYS A 154 -9.87 17.19 4.56
N ALA A 155 -9.81 17.80 3.38
CA ALA A 155 -9.62 17.05 2.14
C ALA A 155 -8.36 16.16 2.21
N GLY A 156 -8.53 14.88 1.90
CA GLY A 156 -7.45 13.88 1.94
C GLY A 156 -7.16 13.30 3.32
N GLU A 157 -7.71 13.85 4.41
CA GLU A 157 -7.57 13.28 5.75
C GLU A 157 -8.54 12.13 5.97
N ILE A 158 -8.15 11.20 6.84
CA ILE A 158 -8.99 10.08 7.25
C ILE A 158 -8.71 9.70 8.71
N PHE A 159 -9.76 9.29 9.43
CA PHE A 159 -9.56 8.62 10.71
C PHE A 159 -9.21 7.15 10.49
N GLY A 160 -8.06 6.76 11.02
CA GLY A 160 -7.61 5.37 11.04
C GLY A 160 -6.78 5.07 12.28
N TYR A 161 -6.28 3.85 12.38
CA TYR A 161 -5.29 3.47 13.37
C TYR A 161 -3.89 3.46 12.72
N PRO A 162 -2.87 4.02 13.41
CA PRO A 162 -1.50 3.95 12.93
C PRO A 162 -0.95 2.52 13.08
N VAL A 163 -0.08 2.15 12.16
CA VAL A 163 0.67 0.90 12.12
C VAL A 163 2.15 1.24 11.96
N ASP A 164 2.98 0.57 12.75
CA ASP A 164 4.45 0.74 12.77
C ASP A 164 5.17 -0.62 12.95
N ALA A 165 4.45 -1.68 13.35
CA ALA A 165 4.95 -3.04 13.40
C ALA A 165 4.57 -3.86 12.15
N GLY A 166 3.96 -3.23 11.14
CA GLY A 166 3.40 -3.92 9.97
C GLY A 166 2.23 -4.87 10.28
N LEU A 167 1.56 -4.69 11.42
CA LEU A 167 0.44 -5.53 11.86
C LEU A 167 -0.83 -4.71 12.08
N GLY A 168 -1.97 -5.31 11.72
CA GLY A 168 -3.29 -4.92 12.18
C GLY A 168 -3.91 -6.02 13.03
N CYS A 169 -4.93 -5.66 13.80
CA CYS A 169 -5.72 -6.65 14.53
C CYS A 169 -7.18 -6.24 14.71
N PHE A 170 -8.01 -7.24 15.01
CA PHE A 170 -9.31 -7.06 15.67
C PHE A 170 -9.30 -7.74 17.04
N MET A 171 -9.80 -7.04 18.07
CA MET A 171 -9.91 -7.60 19.42
C MET A 171 -11.05 -6.98 20.23
N ASP A 172 -11.50 -7.72 21.25
CA ASP A 172 -12.33 -7.21 22.34
C ASP A 172 -11.44 -6.58 23.44
N PRO A 173 -11.92 -5.58 24.21
CA PRO A 173 -11.21 -5.07 25.39
C PRO A 173 -10.75 -6.16 26.37
N VAL A 174 -11.50 -7.26 26.54
CA VAL A 174 -11.10 -8.41 27.37
C VAL A 174 -9.81 -9.06 26.85
N ALA A 175 -9.66 -9.17 25.53
CA ALA A 175 -8.45 -9.72 24.91
C ALA A 175 -7.25 -8.77 25.00
N ARG A 176 -7.48 -7.45 24.87
CA ARG A 176 -6.45 -6.44 25.19
C ARG A 176 -5.93 -6.59 26.62
N ASP A 177 -6.83 -6.70 27.59
CA ASP A 177 -6.46 -6.83 29.00
C ASP A 177 -5.73 -8.17 29.27
N ALA A 178 -6.05 -9.22 28.52
CA ALA A 178 -5.30 -10.48 28.54
C ALA A 178 -3.89 -10.34 27.95
N MET A 179 -3.71 -9.61 26.85
CA MET A 179 -2.39 -9.28 26.30
C MET A 179 -1.52 -8.51 27.30
N GLN A 180 -2.08 -7.49 27.96
CA GLN A 180 -1.36 -6.72 28.98
C GLN A 180 -0.90 -7.59 30.15
N ARG A 181 -1.77 -8.51 30.60
CA ARG A 181 -1.42 -9.47 31.65
C ARG A 181 -0.35 -10.45 31.18
N ARG A 182 -0.43 -10.94 29.94
CA ARG A 182 0.57 -11.82 29.34
C ARG A 182 1.93 -11.13 29.27
N ASP A 183 2.00 -9.92 28.74
CA ASP A 183 3.23 -9.11 28.68
C ASP A 183 3.85 -8.93 30.08
N ALA A 184 3.03 -8.56 31.08
CA ALA A 184 3.50 -8.42 32.46
C ALA A 184 3.98 -9.75 33.09
N GLN A 185 3.44 -10.90 32.66
CA GLN A 185 3.94 -12.22 33.07
C GLN A 185 5.29 -12.53 32.41
N GLU A 186 5.46 -12.26 31.12
CA GLU A 186 6.73 -12.46 30.41
C GLU A 186 7.86 -11.67 31.03
N GLN A 187 7.63 -10.37 31.29
CA GLN A 187 8.61 -9.48 31.92
C GLN A 187 9.08 -9.99 33.30
N LYS A 188 8.22 -10.68 34.03
CA LYS A 188 8.54 -11.24 35.36
C LYS A 188 9.25 -12.59 35.27
N ARG A 189 8.89 -13.43 34.31
CA ARG A 189 9.32 -14.85 34.25
C ARG A 189 10.59 -15.04 33.41
N ASN A 190 10.82 -14.20 32.41
CA ASN A 190 11.91 -14.35 31.46
C ASN A 190 12.83 -13.13 31.51
N ALA A 191 13.99 -13.28 32.14
CA ALA A 191 15.01 -12.22 32.24
C ALA A 191 15.60 -11.81 30.87
N ARG A 192 15.36 -12.59 29.81
CA ARG A 192 15.76 -12.28 28.43
C ARG A 192 14.62 -11.73 27.57
N TYR A 193 13.44 -11.53 28.14
CA TYR A 193 12.31 -10.96 27.43
C TYR A 193 12.69 -9.60 26.83
N SER A 194 12.57 -9.51 25.50
CA SER A 194 12.83 -8.32 24.71
C SER A 194 11.53 -7.54 24.53
N ASN A 195 10.54 -8.16 23.88
CA ASN A 195 9.26 -7.54 23.57
C ASN A 195 8.22 -8.61 23.18
N TYR A 196 6.95 -8.20 23.12
CA TYR A 196 5.84 -9.12 22.88
C TYR A 196 5.88 -9.74 21.47
N TYR A 197 6.45 -9.04 20.48
CA TYR A 197 6.61 -9.61 19.15
C TYR A 197 7.59 -10.77 19.17
N ASP A 198 8.86 -10.51 19.49
CA ASP A 198 9.95 -11.49 19.36
C ASP A 198 9.74 -12.72 20.25
N ASP A 199 9.24 -12.52 21.47
CA ASP A 199 9.16 -13.57 22.49
C ASP A 199 7.79 -14.27 22.58
N VAL A 200 6.74 -13.72 21.95
CA VAL A 200 5.37 -14.29 22.02
C VAL A 200 4.74 -14.49 20.64
N LEU A 201 4.69 -13.47 19.79
CA LEU A 201 3.94 -13.54 18.52
C LEU A 201 4.76 -14.09 17.34
N ALA A 202 6.06 -13.83 17.28
CA ALA A 202 6.87 -14.09 16.10
C ALA A 202 6.84 -15.58 15.72
N ASP A 203 6.90 -16.48 16.71
CA ASP A 203 6.81 -17.92 16.47
C ASP A 203 5.43 -18.33 15.92
N GLU A 204 4.35 -17.72 16.38
CA GLU A 204 2.99 -18.00 15.89
C GLU A 204 2.77 -17.50 14.45
N LEU A 205 3.45 -16.41 14.06
CA LEU A 205 3.31 -15.80 12.74
C LEU A 205 4.16 -16.48 11.66
N LYS A 206 5.30 -17.10 12.03
CA LYS A 206 6.28 -17.71 11.10
C LYS A 206 5.70 -18.77 10.17
N ASP A 207 4.68 -19.50 10.60
CA ASP A 207 4.07 -20.58 9.82
C ASP A 207 3.00 -20.08 8.84
N SER A 208 2.76 -18.76 8.78
CA SER A 208 1.74 -18.18 7.91
C SER A 208 2.36 -17.41 6.74
N ASP A 209 1.90 -17.69 5.52
CA ASP A 209 2.38 -17.01 4.29
C ASP A 209 2.12 -15.49 4.26
N LEU A 210 1.26 -14.98 5.16
CA LEU A 210 0.79 -13.60 5.19
C LEU A 210 0.89 -12.97 6.59
N ASN A 211 1.67 -13.55 7.50
CA ASN A 211 1.82 -13.08 8.89
C ASN A 211 0.47 -12.82 9.58
N TRP A 212 -0.32 -13.87 9.79
CA TRP A 212 -1.59 -13.80 10.51
C TRP A 212 -1.75 -14.92 11.53
N VAL A 213 -2.53 -14.67 12.58
CA VAL A 213 -2.85 -15.67 13.61
C VAL A 213 -4.11 -15.30 14.39
N MET A 214 -4.87 -16.29 14.84
CA MET A 214 -5.84 -16.14 15.94
C MET A 214 -5.13 -16.28 17.28
N HIS A 215 -4.40 -15.24 17.68
CA HIS A 215 -3.55 -15.24 18.87
C HIS A 215 -4.40 -15.40 20.14
N ARG A 216 -3.98 -16.29 21.03
CA ARG A 216 -4.57 -16.46 22.37
C ARG A 216 -3.54 -15.99 23.41
N PRO A 217 -3.68 -14.77 23.99
CA PRO A 217 -2.67 -14.22 24.88
C PRO A 217 -2.40 -15.10 26.10
N LEU A 218 -3.45 -15.67 26.69
CA LEU A 218 -3.38 -16.56 27.85
C LEU A 218 -4.06 -17.89 27.50
N PRO A 219 -3.32 -19.02 27.44
CA PRO A 219 -3.86 -20.31 26.99
C PRO A 219 -5.08 -20.81 27.77
N GLU A 220 -5.19 -20.44 29.04
CA GLU A 220 -6.26 -20.79 29.97
C GLU A 220 -7.54 -19.95 29.80
N GLU A 221 -7.49 -18.87 29.01
CA GLU A 221 -8.61 -17.96 28.80
C GLU A 221 -9.19 -18.06 27.38
N PRO A 222 -10.50 -17.83 27.22
CA PRO A 222 -11.13 -17.87 25.90
C PRO A 222 -10.82 -16.63 25.05
N ALA A 223 -10.16 -15.61 25.58
CA ALA A 223 -9.88 -14.36 24.89
C ALA A 223 -8.91 -14.57 23.71
N GLN A 224 -9.23 -13.98 22.55
CA GLN A 224 -8.37 -14.06 21.37
C GLN A 224 -8.27 -12.71 20.66
N VAL A 225 -7.20 -12.57 19.89
CA VAL A 225 -6.89 -11.43 19.03
C VAL A 225 -6.68 -11.96 17.62
N ALA A 226 -7.44 -11.45 16.66
CA ALA A 226 -7.18 -11.71 15.26
C ALA A 226 -6.05 -10.77 14.81
N VAL A 227 -4.85 -11.30 14.57
CA VAL A 227 -3.67 -10.54 14.12
C VAL A 227 -3.42 -10.85 12.65
N PHE A 228 -3.07 -9.83 11.85
CA PHE A 228 -2.81 -9.96 10.41
C PHE A 228 -1.86 -8.88 9.91
N ALA A 229 -1.12 -9.14 8.84
CA ALA A 229 -0.29 -8.14 8.18
C ALA A 229 -1.11 -6.94 7.66
N SER A 230 -0.51 -5.76 7.66
CA SER A 230 -1.14 -4.50 7.26
C SER A 230 -0.82 -4.09 5.82
N GLY A 231 -1.26 -4.84 4.82
CA GLY A 231 -1.08 -4.46 3.41
C GLY A 231 0.36 -4.08 3.03
N TRP A 232 0.62 -2.77 2.88
CA TRP A 232 1.94 -2.20 2.54
C TRP A 232 2.90 -2.05 3.73
N GLY A 233 2.48 -2.39 4.95
CA GLY A 233 3.24 -2.21 6.18
C GLY A 233 2.76 -0.97 6.93
N ASP A 234 3.69 -0.11 7.31
CA ASP A 234 3.43 1.07 8.16
C ASP A 234 2.54 2.10 7.47
N GLY A 235 1.72 2.79 8.25
CA GLY A 235 0.77 3.78 7.73
C GLY A 235 -0.41 4.00 8.67
N VAL A 236 -1.47 4.67 8.17
CA VAL A 236 -2.73 4.85 8.91
C VAL A 236 -3.87 4.22 8.12
N TYR A 237 -4.53 3.22 8.69
CA TYR A 237 -5.57 2.46 8.01
C TYR A 237 -6.93 2.64 8.67
N ALA A 238 -7.96 2.78 7.84
CA ALA A 238 -9.32 3.05 8.27
C ALA A 238 -10.18 1.80 8.28
N SER A 239 -11.11 1.73 9.23
CA SER A 239 -12.12 0.68 9.31
C SER A 239 -13.51 1.24 9.02
N TYR A 240 -14.41 0.41 8.50
CA TYR A 240 -15.72 0.81 8.01
C TYR A 240 -16.80 -0.17 8.46
N TRP A 241 -17.92 0.35 8.94
CA TRP A 241 -19.13 -0.42 9.21
C TRP A 241 -19.96 -0.52 7.94
N GLY A 242 -20.19 -1.75 7.47
CA GLY A 242 -21.15 -2.04 6.41
C GLY A 242 -22.54 -2.27 7.01
N LEU A 243 -23.52 -1.48 6.55
CA LEU A 243 -24.85 -1.39 7.16
C LEU A 243 -25.93 -1.77 6.14
N ASP A 244 -27.01 -2.42 6.58
CA ASP A 244 -28.20 -2.62 5.75
C ASP A 244 -29.09 -1.37 5.68
N ALA A 245 -30.18 -1.43 4.89
CA ALA A 245 -31.22 -0.40 4.79
C ALA A 245 -31.73 0.11 6.16
N GLY A 246 -31.77 -0.79 7.15
CA GLY A 246 -32.28 -0.51 8.50
C GLY A 246 -31.20 -0.01 9.46
N GLY A 247 -29.97 0.20 9.01
CA GLY A 247 -28.84 0.60 9.84
C GLY A 247 -28.27 -0.52 10.71
N ARG A 248 -28.62 -1.79 10.46
CA ARG A 248 -28.02 -2.92 11.19
C ARG A 248 -26.61 -3.20 10.67
N MET A 249 -25.68 -3.41 11.58
CA MET A 249 -24.29 -3.76 11.26
C MET A 249 -24.19 -5.18 10.72
N LEU A 250 -23.70 -5.30 9.48
CA LEU A 250 -23.46 -6.58 8.83
C LEU A 250 -21.99 -7.00 8.92
N ARG A 251 -21.06 -6.04 8.84
CA ARG A 251 -19.62 -6.31 8.84
C ARG A 251 -18.82 -5.07 9.22
N LEU A 252 -17.63 -5.29 9.78
CA LEU A 252 -16.58 -4.29 9.93
C LEU A 252 -15.44 -4.67 8.98
N VAL A 253 -14.93 -3.71 8.21
CA VAL A 253 -13.84 -3.95 7.26
C VAL A 253 -12.74 -2.92 7.45
N THR A 254 -11.49 -3.34 7.61
CA THR A 254 -10.32 -2.47 7.45
C THR A 254 -9.81 -2.57 6.02
N ASP A 255 -9.62 -1.44 5.35
CA ASP A 255 -9.00 -1.34 4.02
C ASP A 255 -7.53 -0.90 4.16
N PHE A 256 -6.62 -1.71 3.62
CA PHE A 256 -5.18 -1.44 3.62
C PHE A 256 -4.67 -0.71 2.37
N GLY A 257 -5.56 -0.30 1.46
CA GLY A 257 -5.19 0.45 0.27
C GLY A 257 -4.38 -0.36 -0.75
N VAL A 258 -4.52 -1.69 -0.73
CA VAL A 258 -3.84 -2.58 -1.68
C VAL A 258 -4.63 -2.73 -2.99
N ILE A 259 -5.96 -2.68 -2.90
CA ILE A 259 -6.86 -2.76 -4.05
C ILE A 259 -7.42 -1.38 -4.40
N GLU A 260 -7.78 -1.20 -5.67
CA GLU A 260 -8.36 0.05 -6.14
C GLU A 260 -9.62 -0.25 -6.96
N ASN A 261 -10.74 0.44 -6.66
CA ASN A 261 -12.03 0.22 -7.32
C ASN A 261 -12.48 -1.26 -7.31
N GLY A 262 -12.15 -1.99 -6.25
CA GLY A 262 -12.43 -3.42 -6.12
C GLY A 262 -11.61 -4.31 -7.07
N GLU A 263 -10.52 -3.81 -7.65
CA GLU A 263 -9.58 -4.56 -8.47
C GLU A 263 -8.31 -4.88 -7.67
N GLY A 264 -7.98 -6.17 -7.57
CA GLY A 264 -6.81 -6.65 -6.83
C GLY A 264 -5.64 -7.05 -7.71
N ARG A 265 -5.83 -7.14 -9.03
CA ARG A 265 -4.71 -7.28 -9.96
C ARG A 265 -3.92 -5.99 -10.00
N ASP A 266 -2.61 -6.12 -9.96
CA ASP A 266 -1.69 -5.00 -10.17
C ASP A 266 -2.02 -4.30 -11.50
N PRO A 267 -2.46 -3.02 -11.48
CA PRO A 267 -2.85 -2.30 -12.69
C PRO A 267 -1.77 -2.30 -13.77
N ARG A 268 -0.49 -2.33 -13.36
CA ARG A 268 0.65 -2.44 -14.27
C ARG A 268 0.65 -3.78 -14.99
N LYS A 269 0.48 -4.88 -14.25
CA LYS A 269 0.42 -6.23 -14.84
C LYS A 269 -0.80 -6.38 -15.75
N VAL A 270 -1.95 -5.81 -15.37
CA VAL A 270 -3.15 -5.80 -16.21
C VAL A 270 -2.89 -5.07 -17.52
N ALA A 271 -2.34 -3.87 -17.45
CA ALA A 271 -2.07 -3.05 -18.63
C ALA A 271 -0.95 -3.63 -19.52
N VAL A 272 0.13 -4.19 -18.94
CA VAL A 272 1.13 -4.96 -19.70
C VAL A 272 0.48 -6.13 -20.42
N THR A 273 -0.33 -6.93 -19.70
CA THR A 273 -1.00 -8.09 -20.28
C THR A 273 -1.93 -7.68 -21.42
N ALA A 274 -2.70 -6.61 -21.24
CA ALA A 274 -3.58 -6.07 -22.28
C ALA A 274 -2.79 -5.56 -23.50
N ALA A 275 -1.69 -4.83 -23.27
CA ALA A 275 -0.83 -4.31 -24.32
C ALA A 275 -0.17 -5.45 -25.12
N LEU A 276 0.30 -6.49 -24.43
CA LEU A 276 0.83 -7.70 -25.07
C LEU A 276 -0.28 -8.45 -25.81
N ALA A 277 -1.48 -8.63 -25.24
CA ALA A 277 -2.61 -9.31 -25.86
C ALA A 277 -3.07 -8.65 -27.16
N ALA A 278 -2.95 -7.32 -27.26
CA ALA A 278 -3.29 -6.55 -28.47
C ALA A 278 -2.33 -6.81 -29.66
N LEU A 279 -1.15 -7.40 -29.43
CA LEU A 279 -0.21 -7.70 -30.52
C LEU A 279 -0.66 -8.90 -31.36
N SER A 280 -0.71 -8.69 -32.68
CA SER A 280 -0.84 -9.78 -33.65
C SER A 280 0.37 -10.73 -33.60
N PRO A 281 0.25 -11.97 -34.09
CA PRO A 281 1.39 -12.89 -34.14
C PRO A 281 2.60 -12.35 -34.93
N ALA A 282 2.37 -11.51 -35.94
CA ALA A 282 3.46 -10.86 -36.70
C ALA A 282 4.16 -9.78 -35.86
N GLN A 283 3.40 -8.93 -35.18
CA GLN A 283 3.95 -7.90 -34.30
C GLN A 283 4.72 -8.50 -33.12
N ARG A 284 4.27 -9.62 -32.54
CA ARG A 284 5.05 -10.34 -31.50
C ARG A 284 6.40 -10.82 -32.00
N ARG A 285 6.45 -11.41 -33.20
CA ARG A 285 7.72 -11.84 -33.82
C ARG A 285 8.63 -10.65 -34.09
N ASP A 286 8.09 -9.54 -34.55
CA ASP A 286 8.88 -8.34 -34.82
C ASP A 286 9.37 -7.65 -33.55
N SER A 287 8.55 -7.60 -32.50
CA SER A 287 8.96 -7.15 -31.17
C SER A 287 10.09 -8.02 -30.60
N ALA A 288 9.96 -9.35 -30.65
CA ALA A 288 11.00 -10.27 -30.19
C ALA A 288 12.32 -10.10 -30.98
N ARG A 289 12.25 -9.98 -32.31
CA ARG A 289 13.41 -9.72 -33.16
C ARG A 289 14.04 -8.36 -32.88
N GLY A 290 13.23 -7.34 -32.65
CA GLY A 290 13.69 -6.01 -32.27
C GLY A 290 14.40 -6.04 -30.94
N TYR A 291 13.88 -6.77 -29.95
CA TYR A 291 14.48 -6.85 -28.62
C TYR A 291 15.82 -7.59 -28.67
N GLU A 292 15.90 -8.68 -29.44
CA GLU A 292 17.16 -9.39 -29.65
C GLU A 292 18.20 -8.50 -30.34
N ALA A 293 17.80 -7.73 -31.37
CA ALA A 293 18.68 -6.78 -32.04
C ALA A 293 19.16 -5.67 -31.09
N LEU A 294 18.28 -5.15 -30.23
CA LEU A 294 18.62 -4.18 -29.20
C LEU A 294 19.64 -4.75 -28.19
N ARG A 295 19.41 -5.99 -27.72
CA ARG A 295 20.26 -6.67 -26.73
C ARG A 295 21.68 -6.90 -27.27
N CYS A 296 21.77 -7.33 -28.53
CA CYS A 296 23.01 -7.70 -29.22
C CYS A 296 23.73 -6.53 -29.92
N ASP A 297 23.27 -5.29 -29.77
CA ASP A 297 23.79 -4.11 -30.48
C ASP A 297 23.77 -4.23 -32.02
N ASP A 298 22.84 -5.02 -32.57
CA ASP A 298 22.59 -5.08 -34.01
C ASP A 298 21.79 -3.85 -34.45
N HIS A 299 22.50 -2.72 -34.55
CA HIS A 299 21.92 -1.43 -34.91
C HIS A 299 21.27 -1.44 -36.30
N ALA A 300 21.75 -2.28 -37.22
CA ALA A 300 21.22 -2.37 -38.57
C ALA A 300 19.86 -3.07 -38.58
N ALA A 301 19.75 -4.22 -37.92
CA ALA A 301 18.47 -4.93 -37.80
C ALA A 301 17.45 -4.14 -36.98
N PHE A 302 17.88 -3.50 -35.89
CA PHE A 302 17.01 -2.67 -35.06
C PHE A 302 16.46 -1.47 -35.85
N ALA A 303 17.33 -0.76 -36.58
CA ALA A 303 16.93 0.35 -37.44
C ALA A 303 15.96 -0.09 -38.53
N ALA A 304 16.24 -1.20 -39.22
CA ALA A 304 15.38 -1.70 -40.29
C ALA A 304 13.94 -2.01 -39.81
N LEU A 305 13.78 -2.48 -38.57
CA LEU A 305 12.46 -2.71 -37.98
C LEU A 305 11.74 -1.40 -37.61
N LEU A 306 12.46 -0.42 -37.06
CA LEU A 306 11.91 0.92 -36.72
C LEU A 306 11.54 1.71 -37.98
N ASP A 307 12.43 1.78 -38.96
CA ASP A 307 12.24 2.52 -40.20
C ASP A 307 11.07 1.97 -41.03
N ALA A 308 10.85 0.65 -40.98
CA ALA A 308 9.72 -0.01 -41.61
C ALA A 308 8.40 0.11 -40.80
N GLY A 309 8.42 0.76 -39.62
CA GLY A 309 7.27 0.87 -38.73
C GLY A 309 6.79 -0.46 -38.15
N ARG A 310 7.64 -1.49 -38.16
CA ARG A 310 7.32 -2.84 -37.65
C ARG A 310 7.44 -2.93 -36.13
N ILE A 311 8.27 -2.05 -35.56
CA ILE A 311 8.34 -1.74 -34.14
C ILE A 311 8.31 -0.22 -33.97
N ALA A 312 7.92 0.24 -32.79
CA ALA A 312 7.85 1.63 -32.39
C ALA A 312 8.40 1.78 -30.95
N PRO A 313 8.73 3.00 -30.49
CA PRO A 313 9.32 3.21 -29.17
C PRO A 313 8.59 2.52 -28.01
N GLU A 314 7.26 2.59 -28.01
CA GLU A 314 6.40 2.01 -26.97
C GLU A 314 5.83 0.63 -27.34
N THR A 315 6.41 -0.06 -28.33
CA THR A 315 5.99 -1.45 -28.63
C THR A 315 6.33 -2.35 -27.44
N PRO A 316 5.35 -3.08 -26.87
CA PRO A 316 5.58 -3.97 -25.74
C PRO A 316 6.50 -5.14 -26.10
N ILE A 317 7.35 -5.54 -25.15
CA ILE A 317 8.28 -6.67 -25.27
C ILE A 317 7.84 -7.75 -24.29
N GLU A 318 7.49 -8.93 -24.80
CA GLU A 318 6.94 -10.02 -23.99
C GLU A 318 7.95 -10.56 -22.96
N GLU A 319 9.22 -10.67 -23.36
CA GLU A 319 10.28 -11.22 -22.53
C GLU A 319 10.58 -10.37 -21.28
N THR A 320 10.55 -9.04 -21.41
CA THR A 320 10.90 -8.13 -20.30
C THR A 320 9.71 -7.42 -19.69
N GLN A 321 8.53 -7.53 -20.30
CA GLN A 321 7.34 -6.76 -19.94
C GLN A 321 7.53 -5.23 -20.02
N GLY A 322 8.59 -4.77 -20.70
CA GLY A 322 8.90 -3.37 -20.96
C GLY A 322 8.54 -2.91 -22.37
N THR A 323 9.08 -1.76 -22.77
CA THR A 323 9.05 -1.25 -24.15
C THR A 323 10.46 -1.02 -24.67
N PHE A 324 10.62 -0.70 -25.96
CA PHE A 324 11.95 -0.44 -26.52
C PHE A 324 12.64 0.78 -25.89
N THR A 325 11.91 1.86 -25.61
CA THR A 325 12.45 3.03 -24.90
C THR A 325 12.91 2.67 -23.50
N PHE A 326 12.09 1.90 -22.77
CA PHE A 326 12.42 1.41 -21.42
C PHE A 326 13.68 0.54 -21.42
N GLU A 327 13.74 -0.45 -22.31
CA GLU A 327 14.85 -1.39 -22.40
C GLU A 327 16.13 -0.71 -22.90
N ALA A 328 16.05 0.24 -23.82
CA ALA A 328 17.23 0.97 -24.29
C ALA A 328 17.92 1.74 -23.15
N ILE A 329 17.15 2.30 -22.21
CA ILE A 329 17.70 2.94 -21.01
C ILE A 329 18.24 1.90 -20.03
N ARG A 330 17.44 0.88 -19.71
CA ARG A 330 17.81 -0.18 -18.75
C ARG A 330 19.08 -0.92 -19.15
N LEU A 331 19.26 -1.16 -20.45
CA LEU A 331 20.40 -1.86 -21.04
C LEU A 331 21.56 -0.93 -21.45
N ASP A 332 21.46 0.38 -21.18
CA ASP A 332 22.47 1.39 -21.52
C ASP A 332 22.85 1.42 -23.03
N LYS A 333 21.83 1.58 -23.89
CA LYS A 333 21.93 1.54 -25.35
C LYS A 333 21.77 2.93 -25.98
N PRO A 334 22.79 3.82 -25.94
CA PRO A 334 22.68 5.21 -26.39
C PRO A 334 22.29 5.36 -27.86
N ALA A 335 22.88 4.57 -28.76
CA ALA A 335 22.58 4.65 -30.19
C ALA A 335 21.13 4.20 -30.51
N ALA A 336 20.61 3.22 -29.78
CA ALA A 336 19.23 2.78 -29.92
C ALA A 336 18.25 3.82 -29.36
N LEU A 337 18.55 4.38 -28.17
CA LEU A 337 17.73 5.43 -27.56
C LEU A 337 17.63 6.66 -28.46
N GLU A 338 18.75 7.13 -29.02
CA GLU A 338 18.75 8.28 -29.93
C GLU A 338 17.83 8.05 -31.14
N ARG A 339 17.83 6.85 -31.71
CA ARG A 339 16.90 6.48 -32.79
C ARG A 339 15.46 6.48 -32.30
N LEU A 340 15.17 5.84 -31.18
CA LEU A 340 13.82 5.80 -30.61
C LEU A 340 13.26 7.21 -30.39
N VAL A 341 14.08 8.14 -29.90
CA VAL A 341 13.72 9.56 -29.76
C VAL A 341 13.38 10.21 -31.10
N ARG A 342 14.19 9.97 -32.15
CA ARG A 342 13.90 10.46 -33.51
C ARG A 342 12.62 9.86 -34.10
N HIS A 343 12.25 8.65 -33.69
CA HIS A 343 10.99 7.99 -34.03
C HIS A 343 9.82 8.35 -33.08
N GLY A 344 9.97 9.44 -32.31
CA GLY A 344 8.86 10.00 -31.53
C GLY A 344 8.63 9.34 -30.17
N ALA A 345 9.69 8.82 -29.52
CA ALA A 345 9.57 8.35 -28.14
C ALA A 345 9.00 9.49 -27.24
N PRO A 346 7.93 9.22 -26.45
CA PRO A 346 7.37 10.19 -25.53
C PRO A 346 8.23 10.32 -24.27
N LEU A 347 8.31 11.52 -23.67
CA LEU A 347 9.01 11.70 -22.39
C LEU A 347 8.31 10.96 -21.25
N LEU A 348 6.97 10.90 -21.28
CA LEU A 348 6.16 10.21 -20.29
C LEU A 348 6.16 8.70 -20.58
N MET A 349 6.45 7.91 -19.55
CA MET A 349 6.40 6.45 -19.66
C MET A 349 4.94 5.98 -19.82
N PRO A 350 4.68 4.86 -20.50
CA PRO A 350 3.37 4.21 -20.45
C PRO A 350 2.91 4.00 -19.01
N PRO A 351 1.62 4.18 -18.68
CA PRO A 351 1.12 4.10 -17.30
C PRO A 351 1.55 2.85 -16.53
N TYR A 352 1.68 1.71 -17.22
CA TYR A 352 2.06 0.45 -16.60
C TYR A 352 3.55 0.32 -16.25
N LEU A 353 4.41 1.21 -16.76
CA LEU A 353 5.83 1.31 -16.39
C LEU A 353 6.08 2.42 -15.37
N GLN A 354 5.07 3.23 -15.05
CA GLN A 354 5.17 4.23 -13.98
C GLN A 354 5.13 3.48 -12.64
N ILE A 355 6.22 3.54 -11.88
CA ILE A 355 6.36 2.86 -10.59
C ILE A 355 6.08 3.88 -9.48
N GLY A 356 5.12 3.59 -8.61
CA GLY A 356 4.67 4.51 -7.56
C GLY A 356 3.60 5.50 -8.07
N ASP A 357 3.18 6.41 -7.20
CA ASP A 357 2.06 7.35 -7.47
C ASP A 357 2.47 8.57 -8.30
N GLU A 358 3.74 8.65 -8.70
CA GLU A 358 4.28 9.75 -9.49
C GLU A 358 4.24 9.42 -10.99
N ARG A 359 3.81 10.39 -11.82
CA ARG A 359 3.96 10.31 -13.27
C ARG A 359 5.44 10.25 -13.63
N LYS A 360 5.97 9.04 -13.81
CA LYS A 360 7.39 8.85 -14.13
C LYS A 360 7.66 9.11 -15.61
N THR A 361 8.68 9.93 -15.84
CA THR A 361 9.26 10.17 -17.16
C THR A 361 10.46 9.24 -17.37
N TYR A 362 10.77 8.91 -18.62
CA TYR A 362 11.96 8.12 -18.95
C TYR A 362 13.28 8.73 -18.43
N PRO A 363 13.47 10.07 -18.46
CA PRO A 363 14.60 10.72 -17.80
C PRO A 363 14.66 10.51 -16.28
N ALA A 364 13.51 10.59 -15.58
CA ALA A 364 13.47 10.31 -14.14
C ALA A 364 13.85 8.85 -13.86
N TYR A 365 13.28 7.92 -14.64
CA TYR A 365 13.65 6.50 -14.57
C TYR A 365 15.15 6.26 -14.74
N ALA A 366 15.80 6.92 -15.72
CA ALA A 366 17.23 6.77 -15.94
C ALA A 366 18.10 7.23 -14.76
N ARG A 367 17.64 8.22 -13.98
CA ARG A 367 18.30 8.72 -12.76
C ARG A 367 18.08 7.81 -11.55
N ASP A 368 16.92 7.15 -11.49
CA ASP A 368 16.54 6.27 -10.38
C ASP A 368 17.23 4.89 -10.43
N LEU A 369 17.88 4.53 -11.55
CA LEU A 369 18.58 3.26 -11.69
C LEU A 369 19.79 3.15 -10.75
N THR A 370 19.89 2.03 -10.03
CA THR A 370 20.98 1.75 -9.09
C THR A 370 22.37 1.79 -9.74
N ALA A 371 22.47 1.38 -11.01
CA ALA A 371 23.68 1.48 -11.80
C ALA A 371 23.60 2.71 -12.73
N SER A 372 24.54 3.64 -12.58
CA SER A 372 24.62 4.83 -13.44
C SER A 372 24.70 4.45 -14.92
N ARG A 373 24.03 5.24 -15.75
CA ARG A 373 24.07 5.09 -17.21
C ARG A 373 25.30 5.76 -17.80
N SER A 374 25.72 5.31 -18.98
CA SER A 374 26.86 5.89 -19.69
C SER A 374 26.67 7.41 -19.91
N PRO A 375 27.76 8.21 -19.90
CA PRO A 375 27.69 9.63 -20.24
C PRO A 375 27.01 9.89 -21.60
N GLN A 376 27.17 8.97 -22.55
CA GLN A 376 26.55 9.04 -23.86
C GLN A 376 25.02 8.90 -23.77
N LEU A 377 24.50 7.95 -22.99
CA LEU A 377 23.06 7.79 -22.81
C LEU A 377 22.47 9.01 -22.07
N LEU A 378 23.16 9.50 -21.04
CA LEU A 378 22.73 10.69 -20.30
C LEU A 378 22.68 11.93 -21.20
N ALA A 379 23.65 12.11 -22.10
CA ALA A 379 23.63 13.20 -23.08
C ALA A 379 22.43 13.12 -24.04
N VAL A 380 22.04 11.90 -24.47
CA VAL A 380 20.82 11.69 -25.28
C VAL A 380 19.58 12.08 -24.48
N ILE A 381 19.49 11.69 -23.21
CA ILE A 381 18.38 12.02 -22.31
C ILE A 381 18.26 13.53 -22.09
N GLU A 382 19.36 14.22 -21.80
CA GLU A 382 19.38 15.68 -21.61
C GLU A 382 19.00 16.43 -22.90
N ALA A 383 19.40 15.94 -24.06
CA ALA A 383 18.99 16.51 -25.34
C ALA A 383 17.50 16.28 -25.59
N TRP A 384 16.99 15.09 -25.28
CA TRP A 384 15.59 14.73 -25.41
C TRP A 384 14.68 15.55 -24.50
N GLU A 385 15.05 15.74 -23.23
CA GLU A 385 14.33 16.61 -22.27
C GLU A 385 14.24 18.05 -22.79
N ARG A 386 15.36 18.61 -23.28
CA ARG A 386 15.37 19.97 -23.85
C ARG A 386 14.47 20.10 -25.08
N ALA A 387 14.44 19.09 -25.93
CA ALA A 387 13.62 19.08 -27.13
C ALA A 387 12.11 18.89 -26.84
N GLY A 388 11.76 18.16 -25.77
CA GLY A 388 10.36 17.97 -25.36
C GLY A 388 9.80 19.05 -24.44
N SER A 389 10.65 19.92 -23.87
CA SER A 389 10.25 20.98 -22.93
C SER A 389 9.62 22.23 -23.58
N ILE A 390 9.34 22.22 -24.89
CA ILE A 390 8.83 23.41 -25.60
C ILE A 390 7.32 23.67 -25.39
N ASP A 391 6.61 22.84 -24.61
CA ASP A 391 5.16 22.96 -24.37
C ASP A 391 4.73 23.04 -22.88
N THR A 392 5.65 23.36 -21.97
CA THR A 392 5.30 23.60 -20.55
C THR A 392 5.68 25.02 -20.14
N PRO A 393 4.74 25.91 -19.78
CA PRO A 393 5.08 27.26 -19.33
C PRO A 393 5.96 27.20 -18.07
N SER A 394 7.08 27.92 -18.15
CA SER A 394 8.11 28.08 -17.12
C SER A 394 7.55 28.14 -15.70
N ARG A 395 7.89 27.15 -14.86
CA ARG A 395 7.99 27.39 -13.41
C ARG A 395 9.06 28.47 -13.19
N GLY A 396 8.72 29.43 -12.35
CA GLY A 396 9.41 30.70 -12.20
C GLY A 396 10.91 30.57 -11.94
N GLN A 397 11.64 31.44 -12.64
CA GLN A 397 12.98 31.85 -12.26
C GLN A 397 12.98 32.28 -10.79
N THR A 398 13.78 31.60 -9.97
CA THR A 398 14.28 32.17 -8.72
C THR A 398 15.20 33.33 -9.07
N LEU A 399 14.75 34.55 -8.78
CA LEU A 399 15.61 35.71 -8.54
C LEU A 399 15.73 35.88 -7.01
N PRO A 400 16.84 36.46 -6.51
CA PRO A 400 17.46 36.16 -5.21
C PRO A 400 16.61 36.41 -3.98
#